data_AF-A0A523VJ20-F1
#
_entry.id   AF-A0A523VJ20-F1
#
_cell.length_a   1.000
_cell.length_b   1.000
_cell.length_c   1.000
_cell.angle_alpha   90.00
_cell.angle_beta   90.00
_cell.angle_gamma   90.00
#
_symmetry.space_group_name_H-M   'P 1'
#
loop_
_entity.id
_entity.type
_entity.pdbx_description
1 polymer ?
#
loop_
_entity_poly.entity_id
_entity_poly.type
_entity_poly.pdbx_seq_one_letter_code
_entity_poly.pdbx_strand_id
1 'polypeptide(L)'
;MGEIKIGIVGVGNCASSLLQGIEYYKNKDGSEAIGLMHWDIAGYKPYDIEVVAAFDIDKRKVGKDVSEAIFELPNCTIVFCDNVPKLNVEVRMGKVLDGFSDHMKNYDDEYTFVLSDKKETSKEDVINVLKESGVEILLNYLPVGSEEATRFYAGCALDADVAFINNLPVFIASNPEWADRFKEKGLPIVGDDVKAQLGATVTHRILDD
;
A
#
# COMPACT_ATOMS: atom_id res chain seq x y z
N MET A 1 -21.32 2.15 -11.50
CA MET A 1 -20.64 3.00 -10.51
C MET A 1 -19.19 3.13 -10.95
N GLY A 2 -18.44 4.13 -10.50
CA GLY A 2 -17.01 4.25 -10.82
C GLY A 2 -16.17 3.27 -10.00
N GLU A 3 -14.91 3.08 -10.39
CA GLU A 3 -13.89 2.37 -9.60
C GLU A 3 -13.29 3.30 -8.54
N ILE A 4 -12.81 2.74 -7.43
CA ILE A 4 -12.08 3.48 -6.39
C ILE A 4 -10.61 3.57 -6.80
N LYS A 5 -10.11 4.79 -6.96
CA LYS A 5 -8.72 5.03 -7.37
C LYS A 5 -7.77 5.03 -6.20
N ILE A 6 -6.83 4.08 -6.19
CA ILE A 6 -5.85 3.92 -5.13
C ILE A 6 -4.42 4.21 -5.60
N GLY A 7 -3.63 4.79 -4.69
CA GLY A 7 -2.18 4.88 -4.77
C GLY A 7 -1.52 3.93 -3.79
N ILE A 8 -0.35 3.38 -4.12
CA ILE A 8 0.37 2.44 -3.25
C ILE A 8 1.79 2.95 -2.96
N VAL A 9 2.17 2.99 -1.68
CA VAL A 9 3.55 3.24 -1.25
C VAL A 9 4.13 1.94 -0.70
N GLY A 10 5.14 1.39 -1.36
CA GLY A 10 5.72 0.08 -1.06
C GLY A 10 5.00 -1.04 -1.81
N VAL A 11 5.59 -1.50 -2.92
CA VAL A 11 5.04 -2.57 -3.78
C VAL A 11 5.54 -3.92 -3.28
N GLY A 12 5.32 -4.20 -1.99
CA GLY A 12 5.76 -5.41 -1.30
C GLY A 12 4.81 -6.61 -1.45
N ASN A 13 4.99 -7.64 -0.61
CA ASN A 13 4.09 -8.80 -0.54
C ASN A 13 2.63 -8.43 -0.29
N CYS A 14 2.36 -7.43 0.56
CA CYS A 14 0.99 -6.98 0.83
C CYS A 14 0.33 -6.36 -0.42
N ALA A 15 1.07 -5.53 -1.17
CA ALA A 15 0.59 -4.98 -2.43
C ALA A 15 0.36 -6.09 -3.48
N SER A 16 1.27 -7.08 -3.54
CA SER A 16 1.11 -8.24 -4.42
C SER A 16 -0.17 -9.03 -4.11
N SER A 17 -0.40 -9.38 -2.84
CA SER A 17 -1.62 -10.07 -2.41
C SER A 17 -2.88 -9.24 -2.65
N LEU A 18 -2.83 -7.91 -2.49
CA LEU A 18 -3.96 -7.02 -2.78
C LEU A 18 -4.32 -7.06 -4.27
N LEU A 19 -3.35 -6.89 -5.16
CA LEU A 19 -3.60 -6.84 -6.61
C LEU A 19 -4.04 -8.19 -7.17
N GLN A 20 -3.42 -9.27 -6.70
CA GLN A 20 -3.89 -10.62 -6.99
C GLN A 20 -5.32 -10.82 -6.49
N GLY A 21 -5.66 -10.31 -5.30
CA GLY A 21 -7.00 -10.38 -4.73
C GLY A 21 -8.07 -9.64 -5.54
N ILE A 22 -7.77 -8.42 -5.97
CA ILE A 22 -8.65 -7.60 -6.83
C ILE A 22 -9.01 -8.39 -8.09
N GLU A 23 -8.02 -8.99 -8.77
CA GLU A 23 -8.25 -9.77 -9.98
C GLU A 23 -8.97 -11.10 -9.69
N TYR A 24 -8.53 -11.81 -8.64
CA TYR A 24 -9.11 -13.09 -8.22
C TYR A 24 -10.62 -13.02 -7.96
N TYR A 25 -11.10 -11.92 -7.37
CA TYR A 25 -12.52 -11.76 -7.05
C TYR A 25 -13.39 -11.30 -8.22
N LYS A 26 -12.84 -10.88 -9.37
CA LYS A 26 -13.65 -10.43 -10.54
C LYS A 26 -14.62 -11.48 -11.06
N ASN A 27 -14.26 -12.76 -10.96
CA ASN A 27 -15.04 -13.89 -11.46
C ASN A 27 -15.79 -14.64 -10.34
N LYS A 28 -16.01 -14.00 -9.20
CA LYS A 28 -16.63 -14.59 -8.01
C LYS A 28 -17.87 -13.82 -7.56
N ASP A 29 -18.59 -14.39 -6.61
CA ASP A 29 -19.70 -13.74 -5.91
C ASP A 29 -19.56 -13.79 -4.38
N GLY A 30 -20.51 -13.15 -3.69
CA GLY A 30 -20.51 -13.02 -2.23
C GLY A 30 -20.57 -14.34 -1.45
N SER A 31 -20.98 -15.45 -2.08
CA SER A 31 -20.94 -16.77 -1.45
C SER A 31 -19.51 -17.34 -1.35
N GLU A 32 -18.60 -16.81 -2.16
CA GLU A 32 -17.18 -17.19 -2.18
C GLU A 32 -16.28 -16.19 -1.44
N ALA A 33 -16.87 -15.26 -0.70
CA ALA A 33 -16.16 -14.24 0.06
C ALA A 33 -15.35 -14.88 1.21
N ILE A 34 -14.04 -15.02 1.03
CA ILE A 34 -13.13 -15.48 2.08
C ILE A 34 -12.34 -14.27 2.59
N GLY A 35 -12.53 -13.95 3.86
CA GLY A 35 -11.78 -12.87 4.49
C GLY A 35 -12.30 -11.46 4.24
N LEU A 36 -13.43 -11.34 3.55
CA LEU A 36 -14.16 -10.08 3.35
C LEU A 36 -15.41 -10.10 4.23
N MET A 37 -15.59 -9.10 5.09
CA MET A 37 -16.78 -9.00 5.94
C MET A 37 -18.05 -8.71 5.13
N HIS A 38 -17.91 -7.94 4.06
CA HIS A 38 -18.99 -7.54 3.16
C HIS A 38 -18.52 -7.69 1.72
N TRP A 39 -19.36 -8.29 0.89
CA TRP A 39 -19.11 -8.38 -0.55
C TRP A 39 -19.38 -7.04 -1.25
N ASP A 40 -20.32 -6.25 -0.74
CA ASP A 40 -20.72 -4.96 -1.28
C ASP A 40 -20.70 -3.95 -0.14
N ILE A 41 -19.98 -2.85 -0.34
CA ILE A 41 -19.99 -1.68 0.55
C ILE A 41 -20.43 -0.48 -0.27
N ALA A 42 -21.64 0.00 -0.03
CA ALA A 42 -22.22 1.16 -0.72
C ALA A 42 -22.23 1.05 -2.25
N GLY A 43 -22.36 -0.17 -2.79
CA GLY A 43 -22.34 -0.52 -4.20
C GLY A 43 -20.97 -0.90 -4.75
N TYR A 44 -19.89 -0.74 -3.97
CA TYR A 44 -18.53 -1.11 -4.37
C TYR A 44 -18.25 -2.56 -4.00
N LYS A 45 -17.82 -3.33 -4.99
CA LYS A 45 -17.41 -4.73 -4.86
C LYS A 45 -15.90 -4.83 -4.67
N PRO A 46 -15.34 -6.01 -4.31
CA PRO A 46 -13.92 -6.15 -3.97
C PRO A 46 -12.98 -5.86 -5.15
N TYR A 47 -13.50 -5.93 -6.36
CA TYR A 47 -12.77 -5.68 -7.60
C TYR A 47 -13.02 -4.29 -8.21
N ASP A 48 -13.87 -3.46 -7.61
CA ASP A 48 -14.12 -2.08 -8.08
C ASP A 48 -13.01 -1.12 -7.58
N ILE A 49 -11.76 -1.54 -7.73
CA ILE A 49 -10.56 -0.85 -7.24
C ILE A 49 -9.56 -0.73 -8.40
N GLU A 50 -9.16 0.49 -8.71
CA GLU A 50 -8.19 0.84 -9.75
C GLU A 50 -6.90 1.32 -9.10
N VAL A 51 -5.77 0.69 -9.39
CA VAL A 51 -4.47 1.26 -9.02
C VAL A 51 -4.11 2.31 -10.05
N VAL A 52 -3.83 3.54 -9.63
CA VAL A 52 -3.49 4.66 -10.53
C VAL A 52 -2.13 5.30 -10.24
N ALA A 53 -1.51 4.97 -9.10
CA ALA A 53 -0.16 5.40 -8.76
C ALA A 53 0.55 4.37 -7.87
N ALA A 54 1.86 4.23 -8.02
CA ALA A 54 2.67 3.41 -7.14
C ALA A 54 4.08 3.98 -6.94
N PHE A 55 4.63 3.79 -5.74
CA PHE A 55 5.97 4.21 -5.36
C PHE A 55 6.72 3.05 -4.71
N ASP A 56 7.98 2.86 -5.10
CA ASP A 56 8.91 1.92 -4.46
C ASP A 56 10.34 2.48 -4.54
N ILE A 57 11.29 1.86 -3.85
CA ILE A 57 12.71 2.23 -3.83
C ILE A 57 13.59 1.15 -4.44
N ASP A 58 13.05 -0.05 -4.69
CA ASP A 58 13.78 -1.18 -5.24
C ASP A 58 13.99 -1.03 -6.74
N LYS A 59 15.25 -1.11 -7.19
CA LYS A 59 15.64 -0.99 -8.60
C LYS A 59 14.99 -2.02 -9.52
N ARG A 60 14.55 -3.16 -8.97
CA ARG A 60 13.85 -4.21 -9.74
C ARG A 60 12.40 -3.86 -10.02
N LYS A 61 11.82 -2.96 -9.23
CA LYS A 61 10.41 -2.53 -9.32
C LYS A 61 10.27 -1.18 -10.00
N VAL A 62 11.11 -0.23 -9.61
CA VAL A 62 11.07 1.14 -10.12
C VAL A 62 11.22 1.19 -11.65
N GLY A 63 10.25 1.76 -12.35
CA GLY A 63 10.18 1.84 -13.80
C GLY A 63 9.43 0.69 -14.49
N LYS A 64 8.94 -0.30 -13.74
CA LYS A 64 8.08 -1.38 -14.29
C LYS A 64 6.62 -1.04 -14.12
N ASP A 65 5.76 -1.71 -14.90
CA ASP A 65 4.33 -1.71 -14.62
C ASP A 65 4.09 -2.35 -13.24
N VAL A 66 3.16 -1.80 -12.48
CA VAL A 66 2.75 -2.34 -11.19
C VAL A 66 2.33 -3.81 -11.31
N SER A 67 1.67 -4.22 -12.40
CA SER A 67 1.26 -5.61 -12.61
C SER A 67 2.43 -6.59 -12.69
N GLU A 68 3.61 -6.11 -13.08
CA GLU A 68 4.85 -6.88 -13.14
C GLU A 68 5.63 -6.75 -11.83
N ALA A 69 5.74 -5.53 -11.30
CA ALA A 69 6.52 -5.21 -10.11
C ALA A 69 6.07 -5.98 -8.84
N ILE A 70 4.79 -6.34 -8.74
CA ILE A 70 4.28 -7.15 -7.63
C ILE A 70 4.85 -8.57 -7.56
N PHE A 71 5.43 -9.07 -8.65
CA PHE A 71 6.07 -10.39 -8.72
C PHE A 71 7.61 -10.32 -8.65
N GLU A 72 8.16 -9.11 -8.58
CA GLU A 72 9.60 -8.92 -8.50
C GLU A 72 10.13 -9.16 -7.08
N LEU A 73 11.33 -9.71 -7.00
CA LEU A 73 12.05 -9.87 -5.74
C LEU A 73 12.15 -8.51 -4.98
N PRO A 74 12.14 -8.53 -3.64
CA PRO A 74 12.12 -9.71 -2.77
C PRO A 74 10.70 -10.21 -2.48
N ASN A 75 9.68 -9.85 -3.27
CA ASN A 75 8.34 -10.39 -3.07
C ASN A 75 8.35 -11.91 -3.24
N CYS A 76 7.68 -12.61 -2.33
CA CYS A 76 7.66 -14.07 -2.21
C CYS A 76 6.34 -14.60 -1.66
N THR A 77 5.29 -13.75 -1.63
CA THR A 77 3.93 -14.19 -1.30
C THR A 77 3.47 -15.27 -2.28
N ILE A 78 2.50 -16.09 -1.85
CA ILE A 78 1.89 -17.10 -2.72
C ILE A 78 1.30 -16.43 -3.97
N VAL A 79 1.58 -17.00 -5.14
CA VAL A 79 0.94 -16.60 -6.39
C VAL A 79 -0.33 -17.43 -6.55
N PHE A 80 -1.47 -16.82 -6.22
CA PHE A 80 -2.80 -17.44 -6.32
C PHE A 80 -3.63 -16.87 -7.48
N CYS A 81 -3.18 -15.76 -8.07
CA CYS A 81 -3.70 -15.19 -9.29
C CYS A 81 -2.54 -14.61 -10.09
N ASP A 82 -2.03 -15.37 -11.07
CA ASP A 82 -0.86 -14.98 -11.88
C ASP A 82 -1.21 -14.08 -13.07
N ASN A 83 -2.48 -14.05 -13.47
CA ASN A 83 -2.95 -13.29 -14.62
C ASN A 83 -3.46 -11.89 -14.23
N VAL A 84 -2.61 -11.08 -13.57
CA VAL A 84 -2.92 -9.66 -13.32
C VAL A 84 -2.70 -8.88 -14.62
N PRO A 85 -3.74 -8.26 -15.20
CA PRO A 85 -3.60 -7.55 -16.47
C PRO A 85 -2.69 -6.33 -16.32
N LYS A 86 -2.06 -5.93 -17.42
CA LYS A 86 -1.23 -4.72 -17.45
C LYS A 86 -2.07 -3.49 -17.07
N LEU A 87 -1.62 -2.76 -16.05
CA LEU A 87 -2.37 -1.63 -15.51
C LEU A 87 -1.96 -0.29 -16.14
N ASN A 88 -0.83 -0.24 -16.86
CA ASN A 88 -0.20 0.96 -17.39
C ASN A 88 0.14 2.00 -16.31
N VAL A 89 0.45 1.50 -15.11
CA VAL A 89 0.91 2.30 -13.98
C VAL A 89 2.36 1.96 -13.71
N GLU A 90 3.25 2.89 -14.03
CA GLU A 90 4.68 2.74 -13.73
C GLU A 90 4.93 2.93 -12.23
N VAL A 91 5.69 2.03 -11.61
CA VAL A 91 6.22 2.21 -10.26
C VAL A 91 7.26 3.31 -10.27
N ARG A 92 6.95 4.43 -9.61
CA ARG A 92 7.82 5.59 -9.51
C ARG A 92 8.82 5.44 -8.38
N MET A 93 9.97 6.11 -8.52
CA MET A 93 10.95 6.18 -7.44
C MET A 93 10.36 6.95 -6.26
N GLY A 94 10.35 6.34 -5.09
CA GLY A 94 9.90 6.95 -3.84
C GLY A 94 10.98 7.75 -3.11
N LYS A 95 10.60 8.36 -1.99
CA LYS A 95 11.52 8.93 -1.00
C LYS A 95 11.98 7.81 -0.06
N VAL A 96 13.29 7.67 0.14
CA VAL A 96 13.85 6.53 0.91
C VAL A 96 13.67 6.74 2.42
N LEU A 97 14.23 7.83 2.97
CA LEU A 97 14.22 8.14 4.42
C LEU A 97 14.62 6.90 5.26
N ASP A 98 13.92 6.65 6.36
CA ASP A 98 14.04 5.45 7.20
C ASP A 98 13.25 4.24 6.65
N GLY A 99 12.81 4.31 5.39
CA GLY A 99 12.27 3.20 4.59
C GLY A 99 13.28 2.08 4.32
N PHE A 100 14.57 2.39 4.39
CA PHE A 100 15.66 1.43 4.19
C PHE A 100 16.69 1.55 5.31
N SER A 101 16.65 0.60 6.24
CA SER A 101 17.55 0.58 7.40
C SER A 101 18.93 0.03 7.06
N ASP A 102 19.97 0.43 7.82
CA ASP A 102 21.35 0.02 7.53
C ASP A 102 21.57 -1.49 7.57
N HIS A 103 20.86 -2.22 8.44
CA HIS A 103 21.02 -3.68 8.55
C HIS A 103 20.55 -4.42 7.29
N MET A 104 19.66 -3.83 6.49
CA MET A 104 19.16 -4.40 5.23
C MET A 104 20.28 -4.54 4.18
N LYS A 105 21.39 -3.80 4.32
CA LYS A 105 22.58 -3.91 3.45
C LYS A 105 23.37 -5.20 3.65
N ASN A 106 23.12 -5.92 4.75
CA ASN A 106 23.87 -7.12 5.13
C ASN A 106 23.20 -8.42 4.66
N TYR A 107 22.10 -8.32 3.91
CA TYR A 107 21.38 -9.46 3.35
C TYR A 107 21.69 -9.59 1.87
N ASP A 108 21.60 -10.81 1.35
CA ASP A 108 21.71 -11.04 -0.09
C ASP A 108 20.58 -10.33 -0.83
N ASP A 109 20.90 -9.83 -2.04
CA ASP A 109 19.99 -9.04 -2.87
C ASP A 109 18.60 -9.68 -3.05
N GLU A 110 18.50 -11.02 -3.06
CA GLU A 110 17.23 -11.74 -3.21
C GLU A 110 16.29 -11.60 -2.00
N TYR A 111 16.80 -11.30 -0.81
CA TYR A 111 16.04 -11.23 0.46
C TYR A 111 15.87 -9.80 1.00
N THR A 112 16.37 -8.80 0.29
CA THR A 112 16.36 -7.39 0.74
C THR A 112 16.00 -6.46 -0.40
N PHE A 113 15.76 -5.18 -0.09
CA PHE A 113 15.59 -4.18 -1.14
C PHE A 113 16.95 -3.83 -1.76
N VAL A 114 17.00 -3.74 -3.08
CA VAL A 114 18.18 -3.22 -3.76
C VAL A 114 17.88 -1.81 -4.25
N LEU A 115 18.44 -0.82 -3.56
CA LEU A 115 18.13 0.59 -3.83
C LEU A 115 18.35 0.97 -5.29
N SER A 116 17.37 1.66 -5.86
CA SER A 116 17.47 2.30 -7.16
C SER A 116 18.41 3.50 -7.12
N ASP A 117 19.13 3.71 -8.21
CA ASP A 117 19.96 4.88 -8.48
C ASP A 117 19.16 6.05 -9.10
N LYS A 118 17.87 5.85 -9.38
CA LYS A 118 16.98 6.94 -9.83
C LYS A 118 16.83 8.01 -8.74
N LYS A 119 16.63 9.25 -9.19
CA LYS A 119 16.44 10.39 -8.30
C LYS A 119 15.21 10.17 -7.40
N GLU A 120 15.41 10.28 -6.09
CA GLU A 120 14.32 10.29 -5.12
C GLU A 120 13.33 11.42 -5.42
N THR A 121 12.06 11.11 -5.29
CA THR A 121 10.97 12.08 -5.43
C THR A 121 11.01 13.13 -4.32
N SER A 122 10.71 14.38 -4.65
CA SER A 122 10.44 15.42 -3.65
C SER A 122 9.02 15.29 -3.09
N LYS A 123 8.70 16.06 -2.04
CA LYS A 123 7.34 16.11 -1.51
C LYS A 123 6.36 16.62 -2.58
N GLU A 124 6.75 17.66 -3.29
CA GLU A 124 5.97 18.27 -4.38
C GLU A 124 5.75 17.28 -5.52
N ASP A 125 6.77 16.49 -5.89
CA ASP A 125 6.64 15.47 -6.93
C ASP A 125 5.60 14.40 -6.54
N VAL A 126 5.59 13.91 -5.30
CA VAL A 126 4.57 12.96 -4.83
C VAL A 126 3.19 13.59 -4.87
N ILE A 127 3.03 14.80 -4.32
CA ILE A 127 1.75 15.51 -4.31
C ILE A 127 1.22 15.69 -5.73
N ASN A 128 2.07 16.08 -6.68
CA ASN A 128 1.69 16.26 -8.07
C ASN A 128 1.23 14.94 -8.69
N VAL A 129 1.97 13.85 -8.47
CA VAL A 129 1.57 12.53 -8.97
C VAL A 129 0.21 12.12 -8.42
N LEU A 130 -0.02 12.27 -7.11
CA LEU A 130 -1.32 11.93 -6.49
C LEU A 130 -2.48 12.72 -7.11
N LYS A 131 -2.28 14.03 -7.34
CA LYS A 131 -3.30 14.90 -7.97
C LYS A 131 -3.53 14.57 -9.45
N GLU A 132 -2.46 14.40 -10.23
CA GLU A 132 -2.54 14.15 -11.67
C GLU A 132 -3.13 12.78 -12.00
N SER A 133 -2.83 11.76 -11.20
CA SER A 133 -3.41 10.42 -11.35
C SER A 133 -4.84 10.31 -10.82
N GLY A 134 -5.29 11.30 -10.02
CA GLY A 134 -6.60 11.31 -9.40
C GLY A 134 -6.75 10.24 -8.33
N VAL A 135 -5.69 9.98 -7.55
CA VAL A 135 -5.75 9.07 -6.39
C VAL A 135 -6.80 9.60 -5.41
N GLU A 136 -7.68 8.72 -4.95
CA GLU A 136 -8.66 9.03 -3.89
C GLU A 136 -8.16 8.51 -2.53
N ILE A 137 -7.44 7.39 -2.52
CA ILE A 137 -6.93 6.74 -1.32
C ILE A 137 -5.46 6.32 -1.50
N LEU A 138 -4.57 6.76 -0.62
CA LEU A 138 -3.17 6.32 -0.58
C LEU A 138 -2.97 5.24 0.49
N LEU A 139 -2.50 4.06 0.07
CA LEU A 139 -2.17 2.94 0.96
C LEU A 139 -0.67 2.95 1.28
N ASN A 140 -0.36 2.87 2.57
CA ASN A 140 1.01 2.76 3.06
C ASN A 140 1.35 1.29 3.38
N TYR A 141 2.30 0.72 2.66
CA TYR A 141 2.88 -0.62 2.85
C TYR A 141 4.42 -0.57 2.98
N LEU A 142 4.94 0.53 3.52
CA LEU A 142 6.35 0.64 3.88
C LEU A 142 6.77 -0.44 4.90
N PRO A 143 8.09 -0.66 5.07
CA PRO A 143 8.61 -1.55 6.10
C PRO A 143 8.30 -1.06 7.53
N VAL A 144 8.14 -1.99 8.46
CA VAL A 144 8.00 -1.66 9.89
C VAL A 144 9.24 -0.91 10.37
N GLY A 145 9.03 0.16 11.13
CA GLY A 145 10.09 1.05 11.64
C GLY A 145 10.31 2.31 10.81
N SER A 146 9.64 2.45 9.65
CA SER A 146 9.76 3.63 8.77
C SER A 146 8.84 4.77 9.19
N GLU A 147 9.17 5.42 10.32
CA GLU A 147 8.41 6.50 10.94
C GLU A 147 8.48 7.80 10.13
N GLU A 148 9.67 8.25 9.74
CA GLU A 148 9.89 9.45 8.95
C GLU A 148 9.24 9.31 7.55
N ALA A 149 9.45 8.16 6.90
CA ALA A 149 8.84 7.87 5.61
C ALA A 149 7.30 7.83 5.70
N THR A 150 6.74 7.18 6.72
CA THR A 150 5.29 7.12 6.91
C THR A 150 4.71 8.52 7.13
N ARG A 151 5.32 9.35 7.98
CA ARG A 151 4.90 10.75 8.18
C ARG A 151 5.05 11.59 6.92
N PHE A 152 6.09 11.36 6.13
CA PHE A 152 6.30 12.03 4.85
C PHE A 152 5.15 11.73 3.88
N TYR A 153 4.80 10.46 3.67
CA TYR A 153 3.71 10.11 2.75
C TYR A 153 2.32 10.46 3.29
N ALA A 154 2.09 10.35 4.60
CA ALA A 154 0.85 10.85 5.22
C ALA A 154 0.69 12.37 5.01
N GLY A 155 1.79 13.12 5.12
CA GLY A 155 1.83 14.55 4.80
C GLY A 155 1.57 14.83 3.32
N CYS A 156 2.12 14.02 2.41
CA CYS A 156 1.84 14.15 0.96
C CYS A 156 0.37 13.89 0.64
N ALA A 157 -0.23 12.84 1.22
CA ALA A 157 -1.66 12.55 1.05
C ALA A 157 -2.54 13.70 1.56
N LEU A 158 -2.24 14.19 2.77
CA LEU A 158 -2.94 15.32 3.36
C LEU A 158 -2.86 16.57 2.46
N ASP A 159 -1.67 16.92 1.95
CA ASP A 159 -1.46 18.09 1.09
C ASP A 159 -1.99 17.90 -0.34
N ALA A 160 -2.23 16.65 -0.75
CA ALA A 160 -2.86 16.29 -2.01
C ALA A 160 -4.40 16.20 -1.94
N ASP A 161 -4.99 16.37 -0.75
CA ASP A 161 -6.41 16.16 -0.48
C ASP A 161 -6.87 14.72 -0.75
N VAL A 162 -6.02 13.75 -0.35
CA VAL A 162 -6.18 12.31 -0.55
C VAL A 162 -6.39 11.59 0.79
N ALA A 163 -7.32 10.64 0.84
CA ALA A 163 -7.52 9.80 2.02
C ALA A 163 -6.31 8.89 2.27
N PHE A 164 -6.07 8.51 3.52
CA PHE A 164 -4.87 7.73 3.87
C PHE A 164 -5.22 6.44 4.62
N ILE A 165 -4.69 5.31 4.16
CA ILE A 165 -4.77 4.02 4.85
C ILE A 165 -3.37 3.62 5.30
N ASN A 166 -3.15 3.65 6.61
CA ASN A 166 -1.88 3.28 7.21
C ASN A 166 -1.88 1.82 7.68
N ASN A 167 -1.22 0.95 6.92
CA ASN A 167 -1.12 -0.47 7.27
C ASN A 167 0.07 -0.78 8.21
N LEU A 168 0.87 0.23 8.58
CA LEU A 168 2.02 0.09 9.46
C LEU A 168 1.68 0.42 10.91
N PRO A 169 2.44 -0.12 11.89
CA PRO A 169 2.32 0.23 13.31
C PRO A 169 3.02 1.57 13.64
N VAL A 170 2.96 2.55 12.75
CA VAL A 170 3.39 3.93 13.01
C VAL A 170 2.16 4.74 13.38
N PHE A 171 2.18 5.48 14.50
CA PHE A 171 1.01 6.22 14.95
C PHE A 171 0.72 7.43 14.06
N ILE A 172 -0.30 7.31 13.21
CA ILE A 172 -0.86 8.39 12.40
C ILE A 172 -2.33 8.55 12.72
N ALA A 173 -3.17 7.55 12.46
CA ALA A 173 -4.61 7.62 12.76
C ALA A 173 -4.88 7.65 14.26
N SER A 174 -4.04 6.96 15.04
CA SER A 174 -4.10 6.94 16.51
C SER A 174 -3.39 8.12 17.18
N ASN A 175 -2.68 8.96 16.42
CA ASN A 175 -2.06 10.18 16.92
C ASN A 175 -3.07 11.35 16.78
N PRO A 176 -3.47 12.00 17.89
CA PRO A 176 -4.48 13.07 17.83
C PRO A 176 -4.12 14.23 16.90
N GLU A 177 -2.84 14.62 16.83
CA GLU A 177 -2.40 15.74 15.97
C GLU A 177 -2.60 15.40 14.49
N TRP A 178 -2.25 14.17 14.08
CA TRP A 178 -2.48 13.72 12.72
C TRP A 178 -3.97 13.54 12.41
N ALA A 179 -4.72 12.92 13.33
CA ALA A 179 -6.15 12.73 13.18
C ALA A 179 -6.90 14.06 13.03
N ASP A 180 -6.56 15.08 13.83
CA ASP A 180 -7.16 16.41 13.75
C ASP A 180 -6.84 17.10 12.43
N ARG A 181 -5.60 16.98 11.92
CA ARG A 181 -5.22 17.53 10.60
C ARG A 181 -6.03 16.94 9.45
N PHE A 182 -6.24 15.61 9.43
CA PHE A 182 -7.09 14.96 8.42
C PHE A 182 -8.56 15.40 8.57
N LYS A 183 -9.06 15.48 9.81
CA LYS A 183 -10.43 15.91 10.11
C LYS A 183 -10.70 17.36 9.71
N GLU A 184 -9.76 18.28 9.94
CA GLU A 184 -9.87 19.69 9.55
C GLU A 184 -10.01 19.85 8.03
N LYS A 185 -9.36 18.96 7.25
CA LYS A 185 -9.52 18.89 5.80
C LYS A 185 -10.75 18.10 5.32
N GLY A 186 -11.48 17.46 6.24
CA GLY A 186 -12.59 16.58 5.89
C GLY A 186 -12.16 15.29 5.18
N LEU A 187 -10.91 14.85 5.36
CA LEU A 187 -10.36 13.67 4.72
C LEU A 187 -10.43 12.43 5.63
N PRO A 188 -10.82 11.26 5.10
CA PRO A 188 -10.74 10.01 5.83
C PRO A 188 -9.29 9.59 6.10
N ILE A 189 -9.08 9.02 7.29
CA ILE A 189 -7.87 8.28 7.64
C ILE A 189 -8.26 6.96 8.32
N VAL A 190 -7.63 5.86 7.92
CA VAL A 190 -7.80 4.53 8.51
C VAL A 190 -6.43 3.99 8.91
N GLY A 191 -6.31 3.51 10.13
CA GLY A 191 -5.07 3.02 10.71
C GLY A 191 -5.20 2.91 12.23
N ASP A 192 -4.14 2.53 12.93
CA ASP A 192 -2.84 2.09 12.43
C ASP A 192 -2.72 0.56 12.56
N ASP A 193 -1.77 -0.04 11.84
CA ASP A 193 -1.46 -1.48 11.87
C ASP A 193 -2.60 -2.40 11.37
N VAL A 194 -2.48 -2.87 10.11
CA VAL A 194 -3.50 -3.74 9.52
C VAL A 194 -3.55 -5.09 10.23
N LYS A 195 -4.76 -5.59 10.48
CA LYS A 195 -4.94 -6.90 11.14
C LYS A 195 -4.83 -8.05 10.14
N ALA A 196 -4.18 -9.12 10.56
CA ALA A 196 -4.37 -10.44 9.95
C ALA A 196 -5.71 -11.04 10.38
N GLN A 197 -6.36 -11.80 9.49
CA GLN A 197 -7.60 -12.51 9.80
C GLN A 197 -7.41 -13.52 10.94
N LEU A 198 -6.32 -14.29 10.86
CA LEU A 198 -5.88 -15.22 11.88
C LEU A 198 -4.35 -15.10 12.01
N GLY A 199 -3.91 -14.56 13.14
CA GLY A 199 -2.50 -14.38 13.46
C GLY A 199 -2.22 -14.76 14.91
N ALA A 200 -0.94 -14.85 15.26
CA ALA A 200 -0.52 -15.29 16.59
C ALA A 200 -1.17 -14.48 17.73
N THR A 201 -1.32 -13.17 17.57
CA THR A 201 -1.92 -12.28 18.58
C THR A 201 -3.37 -12.64 18.89
N VAL A 202 -4.22 -12.87 17.88
CA VAL A 202 -5.63 -13.21 18.11
C VAL A 202 -5.77 -14.65 18.59
N THR A 203 -4.96 -15.57 18.07
CA THR A 203 -4.95 -16.97 18.53
C THR A 203 -4.55 -17.07 19.99
N HIS A 204 -3.46 -16.41 20.41
CA HIS A 204 -3.04 -16.37 21.81
C HIS A 204 -4.13 -15.79 22.70
N ARG A 205 -4.70 -14.64 22.31
CA ARG A 205 -5.77 -14.00 23.09
C ARG A 205 -6.96 -14.93 23.31
N ILE A 206 -7.39 -15.65 22.27
CA ILE A 206 -8.51 -16.61 22.39
C ILE A 206 -8.17 -17.82 23.27
N LEU A 207 -6.90 -18.24 23.32
CA LEU A 207 -6.48 -19.40 24.12
C LEU A 207 -6.19 -19.06 25.59
N ASP A 208 -5.82 -17.82 25.88
CA ASP A 208 -5.43 -17.34 27.20
C ASP A 208 -6.59 -16.67 27.96
N ASP A 209 -7.48 -15.96 27.25
CA ASP A 209 -8.71 -15.34 27.83
C ASP A 209 -9.80 -16.39 28.12
#